data_AF-A0A929ALG1-F1
#
_entry.id   AF-A0A929ALG1-F1
#
_cell.length_a   1.000
_cell.length_b   1.000
_cell.length_c   1.000
_cell.angle_alpha   90.00
_cell.angle_beta   90.00
_cell.angle_gamma   90.00
#
_symmetry.space_group_name_H-M   'P 1'
#
loop_
_entity.id
_entity.type
_entity.pdbx_description
1 polymer ?
#
loop_
_entity_poly.entity_id
_entity_poly.type
_entity_poly.pdbx_seq_one_letter_code
_entity_poly.pdbx_strand_id
1 'polypeptide(L)' 'MASITLDLSDTQFQKLQDLAAVHGIALEVLLKASLEDWLNSQKSEFVEAANYVLTKNGELYQRLA' A
#
# COMPACT_ATOMS: atom_id res chain seq x y z
N MET A 1 -13.49 -6.76 -17.47
CA MET A 1 -13.56 -5.41 -16.87
C MET A 1 -14.42 -5.52 -15.64
N ALA A 2 -13.88 -5.21 -14.46
CA ALA A 2 -14.65 -5.18 -13.22
C ALA A 2 -14.83 -3.72 -12.81
N SER A 3 -16.04 -3.35 -12.39
CA SER A 3 -16.36 -2.01 -11.89
C SER A 3 -16.67 -2.10 -10.39
N ILE A 4 -16.15 -1.15 -9.64
CA ILE A 4 -16.42 -1.00 -8.21
C ILE A 4 -17.03 0.38 -8.02
N THR A 5 -18.15 0.45 -7.32
CA THR A 5 -18.77 1.71 -6.89
C THR A 5 -18.40 1.95 -5.44
N LEU A 6 -17.91 3.15 -5.14
CA LEU A 6 -17.53 3.55 -3.79
C LEU A 6 -18.48 4.65 -3.32
N ASP A 7 -19.11 4.45 -2.18
CA ASP A 7 -19.81 5.52 -1.49
C ASP A 7 -18.79 6.36 -0.71
N LEU A 8 -18.63 7.61 -1.14
CA LEU A 8 -17.72 8.58 -0.52
C LEU A 8 -18.56 9.78 -0.05
N SER A 9 -18.16 10.39 1.06
CA SER A 9 -18.73 11.69 1.41
C SER A 9 -18.25 12.75 0.41
N ASP A 10 -19.08 13.78 0.17
CA ASP A 10 -18.73 14.88 -0.74
C ASP A 10 -17.37 15.52 -0.39
N THR A 11 -17.08 15.62 0.92
CA THR A 11 -15.82 16.15 1.43
C THR A 11 -14.61 15.28 1.09
N GLN A 12 -14.76 13.96 1.07
CA GLN A 12 -13.69 13.03 0.70
C GLN A 12 -13.48 13.03 -0.82
N PHE A 13 -14.59 13.03 -1.56
CA PHE A 13 -14.55 13.11 -3.02
C PHE A 13 -13.89 14.41 -3.51
N GLN A 14 -14.21 15.55 -2.88
CA GLN A 14 -13.57 16.82 -3.22
C GLN A 14 -12.06 16.79 -2.95
N LYS A 15 -11.62 16.27 -1.81
CA LYS A 15 -10.18 16.13 -1.50
C LYS A 15 -9.44 15.31 -2.55
N LEU A 16 -10.06 14.23 -3.03
CA LEU A 16 -9.47 13.38 -4.06
C LEU A 16 -9.38 14.11 -5.42
N GLN A 17 -10.40 14.88 -5.79
CA GLN A 17 -10.37 15.72 -6.98
C GLN A 17 -9.27 16.79 -6.89
N ASP A 18 -9.15 17.46 -5.75
CA ASP A 18 -8.11 18.47 -5.53
C ASP A 18 -6.71 17.84 -5.65
N LEU A 19 -6.52 16.64 -5.09
CA LEU A 19 -5.27 15.89 -5.17
C LEU A 19 -4.94 15.51 -6.62
N ALA A 20 -5.94 15.05 -7.38
CA ALA A 20 -5.77 14.76 -8.81
C ALA A 20 -5.42 16.02 -9.62
N ALA A 21 -6.08 17.16 -9.31
CA ALA A 21 -5.82 18.45 -9.94
C ALA A 21 -4.40 18.96 -9.66
N VAL A 22 -3.90 18.81 -8.43
CA VAL A 22 -2.52 19.16 -8.06
C VAL A 22 -1.50 18.39 -8.90
N HIS A 23 -1.77 17.12 -9.20
CA HIS A 23 -0.91 16.30 -10.05
C HIS A 23 -1.21 16.42 -11.55
N GLY A 24 -2.23 17.20 -11.94
CA GLY A 24 -2.63 17.38 -13.35
C GLY A 24 -3.12 16.11 -14.03
N ILE A 25 -3.64 15.14 -13.27
CA ILE A 25 -4.11 13.85 -13.78
C ILE A 25 -5.60 13.65 -13.50
N ALA A 26 -6.22 12.73 -14.24
CA ALA A 26 -7.60 12.32 -13.97
C ALA A 26 -7.69 11.57 -12.63
N LEU A 27 -8.82 11.72 -11.93
CA LEU A 27 -9.06 11.08 -10.65
C LEU A 27 -8.98 9.54 -10.75
N GLU A 28 -9.48 8.97 -11.84
CA GLU A 28 -9.44 7.53 -12.09
C GLU A 28 -8.01 7.01 -12.23
N VAL A 29 -7.13 7.80 -12.85
CA VAL A 29 -5.71 7.45 -13.00
C VAL A 29 -5.01 7.48 -11.66
N LEU A 30 -5.30 8.50 -10.85
CA LEU A 30 -4.77 8.61 -9.49
C LEU A 30 -5.21 7.43 -8.62
N LEU A 31 -6.51 7.12 -8.61
CA LEU A 31 -7.07 6.03 -7.83
C LEU A 31 -6.52 4.68 -8.28
N LYS A 32 -6.40 4.46 -9.58
CA LYS A 32 -5.83 3.22 -10.13
C LYS A 32 -4.37 3.05 -9.72
N ALA A 33 -3.54 4.08 -9.88
CA ALA A 33 -2.13 4.02 -9.50
C ALA A 33 -1.95 3.80 -8.00
N SER A 34 -2.74 4.48 -7.17
CA SER A 34 -2.74 4.31 -5.71
C SER A 34 -3.16 2.89 -5.30
N LEU A 35 -4.19 2.33 -5.95
CA LEU A 35 -4.63 0.96 -5.68
C LEU A 35 -3.58 -0.07 -6.13
N GLU A 36 -2.96 0.13 -7.29
CA GLU A 36 -1.88 -0.73 -7.78
C GLU A 36 -0.66 -0.69 -6.85
N ASP A 37 -0.28 0.50 -6.37
CA ASP A 37 0.80 0.65 -5.40
C ASP A 37 0.46 0.01 -4.05
N TRP A 38 -0.78 0.16 -3.57
CA TRP A 38 -1.24 -0.51 -2.35
C TRP A 38 -1.24 -2.05 -2.49
N LEU A 39 -1.71 -2.58 -3.63
CA LEU A 39 -1.67 -4.02 -3.91
C LEU A 39 -0.23 -4.56 -4.04
N ASN A 40 0.69 -3.75 -4.59
CA ASN A 40 2.09 -4.14 -4.75
C ASN A 40 2.92 -3.95 -3.47
N SER A 41 2.61 -2.96 -2.63
CA SER A 41 3.27 -2.74 -1.34
C SER A 41 2.93 -3.81 -0.31
N GLN A 42 1.85 -4.57 -0.52
CA GLN A 42 1.58 -5.81 0.21
C GLN A 42 2.45 -7.01 -0.22
N LYS A 43 3.35 -6.86 -1.19
CA LYS A 43 4.38 -7.87 -1.44
C LYS A 43 5.34 -7.91 -0.26
N SER A 44 4.94 -8.75 0.68
CA SER A 44 5.54 -9.34 1.88
C SER A 44 7.06 -9.42 1.96
N GLU A 45 7.82 -9.24 0.88
CA GLU A 45 9.26 -9.49 0.82
C GLU A 45 10.04 -8.79 1.95
N PHE A 46 9.70 -7.55 2.28
CA PHE A 46 10.35 -6.84 3.40
C PHE A 46 9.98 -7.43 4.77
N VAL A 47 8.69 -7.67 5.00
CA VAL A 47 8.19 -8.20 6.29
C VAL A 47 8.68 -9.64 6.50
N GLU A 48 8.73 -10.41 5.43
CA GLU A 48 9.18 -11.80 5.41
C GLU A 48 10.69 -11.89 5.61
N ALA A 49 11.48 -11.02 4.97
CA ALA A 49 12.91 -10.91 5.20
C ALA A 49 13.23 -10.44 6.64
N ALA A 50 12.48 -9.47 7.16
CA ALA A 50 12.63 -8.99 8.53
C ALA A 50 12.33 -10.10 9.55
N ASN A 51 11.23 -10.83 9.37
CA ASN A 51 10.89 -11.98 10.20
C ASN A 51 11.96 -13.07 10.13
N TYR A 52 12.45 -13.40 8.93
CA TYR A 52 13.50 -14.38 8.75
C TYR A 52 14.79 -14.02 9.52
N VAL A 53 15.25 -12.77 9.42
CA VAL A 53 16.44 -12.30 10.15
C VAL A 53 16.24 -12.33 11.66
N LEU A 54 15.07 -11.91 12.15
CA LEU A 54 14.75 -11.94 13.58
C LEU A 54 14.73 -13.37 14.13
N THR A 55 14.12 -14.31 13.40
CA THR A 55 14.12 -15.74 13.77
C THR A 55 15.55 -16.30 13.79
N LYS A 56 16.36 -16.02 12.76
CA LYS A 56 17.75 -16.49 12.70
C LYS A 56 18.64 -15.92 13.79
N ASN A 57 18.47 -14.66 14.16
CA ASN A 57 19.20 -14.08 15.28
C ASN A 57 18.79 -14.71 16.62
N GLY A 58 17.49 -14.97 16.82
CA GLY A 58 17.00 -15.70 18.00
C GLY A 58 17.60 -17.09 18.13
N GLU A 59 17.60 -17.86 17.03
CA GLU A 59 18.26 -19.18 16.97
C GLU A 59 19.77 -19.09 17.27
N LEU A 60 20.44 -18.05 16.79
CA LEU A 60 21.87 -17.86 16.98
C LEU A 60 22.20 -17.52 18.44
N TYR A 61 21.42 -16.63 19.06
CA TYR A 61 21.57 -16.31 20.48
C TYR A 61 21.30 -17.51 21.39
N GLN A 62 20.35 -18.38 21.05
CA GLN A 62 20.10 -19.62 21.80
C GLN A 62 21.26 -20.62 21.74
N ARG A 63 22.04 -20.63 20.65
CA ARG A 63 23.18 -21.56 20.48
C ARG A 63 24.47 -21.08 21.14
N LEU A 64 24.55 -19.79 21.46
CA LEU A 64 25.73 -19.15 22.05
C LEU A 64 25.61 -18.97 23.58
N ALA A 65 24.49 -19.38 24.18
CA ALA A 65 24.25 -19.42 25.62
C ALA A 65 24.38 -20.86 26.15
#